data_AF-A0A7W0JHY7-F1
#
_entry.id   AF-A0A7W0JHY7-F1
#
_cell.length_a   1.000
_cell.length_b   1.000
_cell.length_c   1.000
_cell.angle_alpha   90.00
_cell.angle_beta   90.00
_cell.angle_gamma   90.00
#
_symmetry.space_group_name_H-M   'P 1'
#
loop_
_entity.id
_entity.type
_entity.pdbx_description
1 polymer ?
#
loop_
_entity_poly.entity_id
_entity_poly.type
_entity_poly.pdbx_seq_one_letter_code
_entity_poly.pdbx_strand_id
1 'polypeptide(L)'
;MRVVSQSFRGRSLGGRVVFAACSLLLTAHCLLLTASAQYGRPPEASMPKGGTPEVLKQVNIEQRLNEQIPLDLMFRDEAGREVRLADYFKRGKPVVLSLVYYECPMLCNQILNGLVGTLEAVSFTPGNEFEVVTVSFDPREGPELAAQKKETYLKRYRRNGAENGWHF
;
A
#
# COMPACT_ATOMS: atom_id res chain seq x y z
N MET A 1 -55.49 0.16 45.78
CA MET A 1 -55.16 0.09 47.21
C MET A 1 -54.45 1.40 47.59
N ARG A 2 -55.10 2.18 48.47
CA ARG A 2 -54.65 3.33 49.32
C ARG A 2 -53.48 4.25 48.88
N VAL A 3 -53.75 5.56 48.64
CA VAL A 3 -53.60 6.75 49.57
C VAL A 3 -52.15 7.30 49.59
N VAL A 4 -51.82 8.39 48.87
CA VAL A 4 -51.87 9.85 49.22
C VAL A 4 -50.63 10.38 49.99
N SER A 5 -50.04 11.45 49.42
CA SER A 5 -49.35 12.60 50.04
C SER A 5 -47.99 12.40 50.73
N GLN A 6 -46.97 13.18 50.34
CA GLN A 6 -46.72 14.50 50.92
C GLN A 6 -45.59 15.25 50.21
N SER A 7 -45.88 16.52 49.95
CA SER A 7 -44.93 17.61 49.68
C SER A 7 -44.02 17.82 50.88
N PHE A 8 -42.74 18.17 50.68
CA PHE A 8 -42.18 19.42 51.23
C PHE A 8 -40.71 19.68 50.85
N ARG A 9 -40.49 20.94 50.44
CA ARG A 9 -39.37 21.86 50.72
C ARG A 9 -37.94 21.53 50.29
N GLY A 10 -37.35 22.53 49.62
CA GLY A 10 -36.07 23.07 50.07
C GLY A 10 -34.94 23.13 49.04
N ARG A 11 -35.12 23.83 47.91
CA ARG A 11 -33.98 24.21 47.06
C ARG A 11 -33.15 25.28 47.77
N SER A 12 -31.99 24.90 48.33
CA SER A 12 -30.97 25.89 48.65
C SER A 12 -30.20 26.22 47.36
N LEU A 13 -30.20 27.50 46.99
CA LEU A 13 -29.58 28.03 45.78
C LEU A 13 -28.03 27.99 45.82
N GLY A 14 -27.43 27.73 46.98
CA GLY A 14 -25.98 27.80 47.21
C GLY A 14 -25.16 26.62 46.66
N GLY A 15 -25.73 25.42 46.57
CA GLY A 15 -24.98 24.23 46.15
C GLY A 15 -24.68 24.16 44.64
N ARG A 16 -25.54 24.73 43.80
CA ARG A 16 -25.40 24.64 42.33
C ARG A 16 -24.32 25.56 41.79
N VAL A 17 -24.05 26.68 42.46
CA VAL A 17 -23.02 27.66 42.04
C VAL A 17 -21.61 27.15 42.37
N VAL A 18 -21.43 26.50 43.53
CA VAL A 18 -20.14 25.95 43.96
C VAL A 18 -19.71 24.76 43.09
N PHE A 19 -20.64 23.87 42.71
CA PHE A 19 -20.32 22.74 41.82
C PHE A 19 -20.01 23.16 40.37
N ALA A 20 -20.67 24.21 39.88
CA ALA A 20 -20.40 24.75 38.54
C ALA A 20 -19.03 25.45 38.46
N ALA A 21 -18.67 26.24 39.47
CA ALA A 21 -17.38 26.93 39.52
C ALA A 21 -16.19 25.95 39.66
N CYS A 22 -16.34 24.88 40.43
CA CYS A 22 -15.30 23.86 40.59
C CYS A 22 -15.07 23.04 39.30
N SER A 23 -16.14 22.77 38.54
CA SER A 23 -16.07 22.03 37.27
C SER A 23 -15.46 22.84 36.12
N LEU A 24 -15.68 24.17 36.11
CA LEU A 24 -15.06 25.09 35.15
C LEU A 24 -13.57 25.35 35.44
N LEU A 25 -13.16 25.33 36.71
CA LEU A 25 -11.75 25.50 37.09
C LEU A 25 -10.91 24.22 36.85
N LEU A 26 -11.49 23.02 37.02
CA LEU A 26 -10.81 21.75 36.72
C LEU A 26 -10.61 21.51 35.21
N THR A 27 -11.55 21.91 34.36
CA THR A 27 -11.44 21.76 32.90
C THR A 27 -10.42 22.72 32.29
N ALA A 28 -10.32 23.95 32.82
CA ALA A 28 -9.30 24.92 32.40
C ALA A 28 -7.87 24.49 32.75
N HIS A 29 -7.66 23.83 33.91
CA HIS A 29 -6.33 23.29 34.27
C HIS A 29 -5.92 22.08 33.40
N CYS A 30 -6.88 21.29 32.92
CA CYS A 30 -6.60 20.15 32.04
C CYS A 30 -6.18 20.59 30.62
N LEU A 31 -6.66 21.75 30.15
CA LEU A 31 -6.27 22.35 28.87
C LEU A 31 -4.89 23.02 28.89
N LEU A 32 -4.39 23.45 30.06
CA LEU A 32 -3.08 24.08 30.18
C LEU A 32 -1.92 23.08 30.35
N LEU A 33 -2.16 21.87 30.91
CA LEU A 33 -1.10 20.86 31.08
C LEU A 33 -0.80 20.03 29.82
N THR A 34 -1.69 19.97 28.84
CA THR A 34 -1.44 19.22 27.58
C THR A 34 -0.58 19.99 26.58
N ALA A 35 -0.36 21.30 26.76
CA ALA A 35 0.44 22.12 25.85
C ALA A 35 1.95 21.89 25.99
N SER A 36 2.45 21.40 27.13
CA SER A 36 3.89 21.18 27.36
C SER A 36 4.40 19.81 26.93
N ALA A 37 3.51 18.85 26.62
CA ALA A 37 3.93 17.50 26.20
C ALA A 37 4.43 17.43 24.73
N GLN A 38 4.30 18.51 23.94
CA GLN A 38 4.71 18.55 22.54
C GLN A 38 6.06 19.25 22.29
N TYR A 39 6.71 19.81 23.33
CA TYR A 39 7.96 20.57 23.19
C TYR A 39 9.26 19.77 23.35
N GLY A 40 9.16 18.44 23.44
CA GLY A 40 10.32 17.54 23.42
C GLY A 40 10.50 16.89 22.06
N ARG A 41 10.77 17.66 21.00
CA ARG A 41 11.22 17.07 19.74
C ARG A 41 12.60 16.45 20.03
N PRO A 42 12.79 15.12 19.96
CA PRO A 42 14.11 14.54 20.15
C PRO A 42 15.07 15.20 19.14
N PRO A 43 16.33 15.48 19.52
CA PRO A 43 17.27 16.07 18.59
C PRO A 43 17.28 15.21 17.32
N GLU A 44 16.93 15.80 16.19
CA GLU A 44 17.04 15.16 14.90
C GLU A 44 18.48 14.66 14.80
N ALA A 45 18.65 13.33 14.81
CA ALA A 45 19.95 12.72 14.62
C ALA A 45 20.52 13.31 13.33
N SER A 46 21.56 14.12 13.47
CA SER A 46 22.23 14.73 12.33
C SER A 46 22.80 13.57 11.53
N MET A 47 22.14 13.24 10.42
CA MET A 47 22.71 12.34 9.44
C MET A 47 24.11 12.88 9.12
N PRO A 48 25.16 12.04 9.18
CA PRO A 48 26.50 12.51 8.90
C PRO A 48 26.48 13.16 7.53
N LYS A 49 26.99 14.40 7.43
CA LYS A 49 27.18 15.12 6.17
C LYS A 49 28.30 14.46 5.35
N GLY A 50 28.18 13.16 5.08
CA GLY A 50 28.91 12.51 4.00
C GLY A 50 28.27 12.97 2.70
N GLY A 51 29.04 13.68 1.86
CA GLY A 51 28.57 14.02 0.52
C GLY A 51 28.13 12.75 -0.22
N THR A 52 27.15 12.88 -1.10
CA THR A 52 26.67 11.78 -1.94
C THR A 52 27.87 11.05 -2.55
N PRO A 53 28.06 9.75 -2.24
CA PRO A 53 29.14 8.94 -2.81
C PRO A 53 29.24 9.16 -4.32
N GLU A 54 30.46 9.25 -4.86
CA GLU A 54 30.68 9.57 -6.29
C GLU A 54 29.91 8.62 -7.22
N VAL A 55 29.78 7.34 -6.82
CA VAL A 55 29.00 6.32 -7.54
C VAL A 55 27.51 6.68 -7.67
N LEU A 56 26.92 7.33 -6.66
CA LEU A 56 25.52 7.73 -6.70
C LEU A 56 25.28 8.98 -7.55
N LYS A 57 26.32 9.77 -7.86
CA LYS A 57 26.22 10.90 -8.79
C LYS A 57 26.05 10.46 -10.25
N GLN A 58 26.39 9.20 -10.56
CA GLN A 58 26.24 8.61 -11.89
C GLN A 58 24.87 7.94 -12.10
N VAL A 59 24.06 7.81 -11.05
CA VAL A 59 22.74 7.19 -11.12
C VAL A 59 21.75 8.20 -11.68
N ASN A 60 21.20 7.89 -12.85
CA ASN A 60 20.26 8.71 -13.62
C ASN A 60 19.11 7.83 -14.14
N ILE A 61 17.94 8.41 -14.35
CA ILE A 61 16.84 7.82 -15.10
C ILE A 61 16.84 8.43 -16.51
N GLU A 62 17.31 7.66 -17.49
CA GLU A 62 17.15 8.00 -18.90
C GLU A 62 15.78 7.50 -19.39
N GLN A 63 14.89 8.43 -19.74
CA GLN A 63 13.57 8.06 -20.27
C GLN A 63 13.63 7.75 -21.76
N ARG A 64 13.30 6.50 -22.12
CA ARG A 64 13.24 6.00 -23.50
C ARG A 64 11.80 5.71 -23.92
N LEU A 65 10.99 6.76 -23.98
CA LEU A 65 9.57 6.65 -24.36
C LEU A 65 9.43 6.29 -25.85
N ASN A 66 8.44 5.45 -26.17
CA ASN A 66 8.18 4.92 -27.51
C ASN A 66 9.29 4.00 -28.08
N GLU A 67 10.33 3.70 -27.31
CA GLU A 67 11.31 2.69 -27.69
C GLU A 67 10.71 1.29 -27.53
N GLN A 68 10.91 0.45 -28.54
CA GLN A 68 10.40 -0.90 -28.54
C GLN A 68 11.28 -1.78 -27.65
N ILE A 69 10.66 -2.44 -26.67
CA ILE A 69 11.34 -3.48 -25.90
C ILE A 69 11.67 -4.68 -26.80
N PRO A 70 12.77 -5.41 -26.55
CA PRO A 70 13.12 -6.60 -27.32
C PRO A 70 12.09 -7.72 -27.09
N LEU A 71 11.22 -7.93 -28.07
CA LEU A 71 10.11 -8.89 -27.98
C LEU A 71 10.53 -10.34 -28.25
N ASP A 72 11.71 -10.56 -28.81
CA ASP A 72 12.29 -11.85 -29.13
C ASP A 72 12.99 -12.52 -27.94
N LEU A 73 13.05 -11.85 -26.78
CA LEU A 73 13.60 -12.44 -25.56
C LEU A 73 12.86 -13.71 -25.15
N MET A 74 13.64 -14.73 -24.78
CA MET A 74 13.16 -16.03 -24.32
C MET A 74 13.10 -16.08 -22.80
N PHE A 75 12.00 -16.61 -22.27
CA PHE A 75 11.76 -16.80 -20.83
C PHE A 75 11.20 -18.19 -20.56
N ARG A 76 11.12 -18.54 -19.28
CA ARG A 76 10.31 -19.67 -18.78
C ARG A 76 9.15 -19.10 -17.99
N ASP A 77 7.95 -19.53 -18.32
CA ASP A 77 6.74 -19.11 -17.60
C ASP A 77 6.53 -19.89 -16.29
N GLU A 78 5.47 -19.55 -15.57
CA GLU A 78 5.08 -20.21 -14.33
C GLU A 78 4.79 -21.71 -14.45
N ALA A 79 4.54 -22.22 -15.66
CA ALA A 79 4.32 -23.63 -15.94
C ALA A 79 5.61 -24.34 -16.42
N GLY A 80 6.74 -23.62 -16.46
CA GLY A 80 8.04 -24.10 -16.94
C GLY A 80 8.16 -24.20 -18.45
N ARG A 81 7.22 -23.61 -19.21
CA ARG A 81 7.25 -23.61 -20.67
C ARG A 81 8.19 -22.52 -21.17
N GLU A 82 8.94 -22.83 -22.22
CA GLU A 82 9.74 -21.83 -22.91
C GLU A 82 8.83 -20.95 -23.77
N VAL A 83 8.94 -19.62 -23.59
CA VAL A 83 8.06 -18.62 -24.21
C VAL A 83 8.88 -17.43 -24.70
N ARG A 84 8.42 -16.76 -25.75
CA ARG A 84 8.94 -15.43 -26.13
C ARG A 84 8.12 -14.35 -25.47
N LEU A 85 8.75 -13.22 -25.16
CA LEU A 85 8.02 -12.05 -24.66
C LEU A 85 6.90 -11.62 -25.63
N ALA A 86 7.16 -11.67 -26.94
CA ALA A 86 6.17 -11.42 -28.00
C ALA A 86 4.89 -12.24 -27.87
N ASP A 87 4.95 -13.44 -27.30
CA ASP A 87 3.81 -14.35 -27.22
C ASP A 87 2.69 -13.77 -26.33
N TYR A 88 3.01 -12.82 -25.45
CA TYR A 88 2.04 -12.09 -24.61
C TYR A 88 1.46 -10.82 -25.24
N PHE A 89 2.03 -10.32 -26.35
CA PHE A 89 1.58 -9.09 -27.00
C PHE A 89 0.46 -9.39 -28.02
N LYS A 90 -0.78 -9.52 -27.52
CA LYS A 90 -1.95 -9.81 -28.36
C LYS A 90 -2.41 -8.55 -29.12
N ARG A 91 -2.90 -8.75 -30.36
CA ARG A 91 -3.39 -7.64 -31.20
C ARG A 91 -4.49 -6.85 -30.48
N GLY A 92 -4.29 -5.55 -30.35
CA GLY A 92 -5.28 -4.63 -29.78
C GLY A 92 -5.38 -4.63 -28.25
N LYS A 93 -4.51 -5.36 -27.54
CA LYS A 93 -4.47 -5.38 -26.07
C LYS A 93 -3.15 -4.77 -25.58
N PRO A 94 -3.17 -3.73 -24.72
CA PRO A 94 -1.96 -3.25 -24.08
C PRO A 94 -1.44 -4.28 -23.08
N VAL A 95 -0.14 -4.18 -22.78
CA VAL A 95 0.54 -5.04 -21.81
C VAL A 95 1.08 -4.19 -20.66
N VAL A 96 0.74 -4.55 -19.43
CA VAL A 96 1.36 -4.01 -18.22
C VAL A 96 2.53 -4.92 -17.86
N LEU A 97 3.75 -4.42 -18.03
CA LEU A 97 4.99 -5.15 -17.72
C LEU A 97 5.48 -4.76 -16.32
N SER A 98 5.67 -5.75 -15.45
CA SER A 98 6.14 -5.58 -14.08
C SER A 98 7.46 -6.31 -13.88
N LEU A 99 8.57 -5.58 -13.72
CA LEU A 99 9.89 -6.16 -13.44
C LEU A 99 10.12 -6.24 -11.94
N VAL A 100 10.26 -7.45 -11.41
CA VAL A 100 10.37 -7.71 -9.97
C VAL A 100 11.39 -8.81 -9.66
N TYR A 101 11.59 -9.11 -8.38
CA TYR A 101 12.08 -10.39 -7.91
C TYR A 101 10.98 -11.03 -7.08
N TYR A 102 10.74 -12.32 -7.25
CA TYR A 102 9.71 -13.05 -6.55
C TYR A 102 10.05 -13.25 -5.06
N GLU A 103 11.33 -13.38 -4.69
CA GLU A 103 11.75 -13.49 -3.29
C GLU A 103 12.04 -12.15 -2.62
N CYS A 104 12.02 -11.01 -3.33
CA CYS A 104 12.33 -9.72 -2.73
C CYS A 104 11.23 -9.27 -1.74
N PRO A 105 11.53 -9.17 -0.43
CA PRO A 105 10.49 -9.03 0.59
C PRO A 105 9.90 -7.63 0.68
N MET A 106 10.60 -6.62 0.17
CA MET A 106 10.24 -5.21 0.39
C MET A 106 9.65 -4.56 -0.86
N LEU A 107 10.50 -3.97 -1.71
CA LEU A 107 10.05 -3.10 -2.79
C LEU A 107 9.26 -3.85 -3.87
N CYS A 108 9.66 -5.06 -4.24
CA CYS A 108 8.95 -5.86 -5.25
C CYS A 108 7.52 -6.19 -4.80
N ASN A 109 7.35 -6.53 -3.52
CA ASN A 109 6.01 -6.71 -2.95
C ASN A 109 5.20 -5.42 -2.98
N GLN A 110 5.82 -4.25 -2.73
CA GLN A 110 5.12 -2.96 -2.81
C GLN A 110 4.69 -2.62 -4.25
N ILE A 111 5.52 -2.91 -5.24
CA ILE A 111 5.18 -2.75 -6.67
C ILE A 111 3.95 -3.60 -7.01
N LEU A 112 3.99 -4.89 -6.70
CA LEU A 112 2.89 -5.80 -7.01
C LEU A 112 1.61 -5.50 -6.19
N ASN A 113 1.75 -5.08 -4.93
CA ASN A 113 0.62 -4.65 -4.11
C ASN A 113 -0.05 -3.38 -4.66
N GLY A 114 0.74 -2.41 -5.11
CA GLY A 114 0.27 -1.19 -5.76
C GLY A 114 -0.38 -1.49 -7.11
N LEU A 115 0.19 -2.43 -7.88
CA LEU A 115 -0.41 -2.92 -9.11
C LEU A 115 -1.79 -3.51 -8.84
N VAL A 116 -1.93 -4.45 -7.90
CA VAL A 116 -3.25 -4.99 -7.52
C VAL A 116 -4.23 -3.89 -7.13
N GLY A 117 -3.83 -2.95 -6.28
CA GLY A 117 -4.71 -1.85 -5.86
C GLY A 117 -5.18 -0.98 -7.05
N THR A 118 -4.32 -0.80 -8.06
CA THR A 118 -4.67 -0.09 -9.30
C THR A 118 -5.63 -0.92 -10.17
N LEU A 119 -5.38 -2.22 -10.29
CA LEU A 119 -6.21 -3.14 -11.06
C LEU A 119 -7.61 -3.34 -10.42
N GLU A 120 -7.73 -3.19 -9.09
CA GLU A 120 -9.01 -3.22 -8.37
C GLU A 120 -9.85 -1.96 -8.62
N ALA A 121 -9.20 -0.82 -8.87
CA ALA A 121 -9.87 0.46 -9.12
C ALA A 121 -10.46 0.58 -10.54
N VAL A 122 -10.13 -0.34 -11.44
CA VAL A 122 -10.63 -0.36 -12.82
C VAL A 122 -11.62 -1.50 -13.06
N SER A 123 -12.55 -1.30 -13.99
CA SER A 123 -13.57 -2.31 -14.32
C SER A 123 -13.03 -3.45 -15.20
N PHE A 124 -11.93 -3.22 -15.91
CA PHE A 124 -11.30 -4.18 -16.82
C PHE A 124 -10.71 -5.40 -16.11
N THR A 125 -10.55 -6.48 -16.88
CA THR A 125 -10.04 -7.78 -16.42
C THR A 125 -8.82 -8.17 -17.26
N PRO A 126 -7.68 -8.51 -16.63
CA PRO A 126 -6.54 -9.09 -17.36
C PRO A 126 -6.98 -10.28 -18.22
N GLY A 127 -6.54 -10.32 -19.48
CA GLY A 127 -6.89 -11.33 -20.47
C GLY A 127 -8.07 -10.93 -21.35
N ASN A 128 -8.93 -10.01 -20.91
CA ASN A 128 -10.02 -9.47 -21.73
C ASN A 128 -9.56 -8.19 -22.45
N GLU A 129 -9.26 -7.14 -21.69
CA GLU A 129 -8.92 -5.82 -22.26
C GLU A 129 -7.42 -5.54 -22.32
N PHE A 130 -6.61 -6.16 -21.44
CA PHE A 130 -5.16 -5.97 -21.36
C PHE A 130 -4.49 -7.23 -20.82
N GLU A 131 -3.19 -7.37 -21.01
CA GLU A 131 -2.39 -8.44 -20.41
C GLU A 131 -1.50 -7.87 -19.29
N VAL A 132 -1.17 -8.68 -18.30
CA VAL A 132 -0.18 -8.37 -17.28
C VAL A 132 0.93 -9.42 -17.36
N VAL A 133 2.16 -8.97 -17.52
CA VAL A 133 3.34 -9.85 -17.55
C VAL A 133 4.25 -9.40 -16.43
N THR A 134 4.38 -10.24 -15.41
CA THR A 134 5.36 -10.06 -14.35
C THR A 134 6.61 -10.85 -14.72
N VAL A 135 7.77 -10.21 -14.75
CA VAL A 135 9.03 -10.88 -15.09
C VAL A 135 9.98 -10.74 -13.92
N SER A 136 10.56 -11.86 -13.50
CA SER A 136 11.73 -11.81 -12.63
C SER A 136 12.99 -11.46 -13.41
N PHE A 137 13.74 -10.48 -12.91
CA PHE A 137 15.07 -10.17 -13.44
C PHE A 137 16.21 -10.79 -12.59
N ASP A 138 15.89 -11.68 -11.64
CA ASP A 138 16.87 -12.51 -10.95
C ASP A 138 16.99 -13.87 -11.69
N PRO A 139 18.14 -14.17 -12.32
CA PRO A 139 18.31 -15.40 -13.09
C PRO A 139 18.30 -16.69 -12.23
N ARG A 140 18.30 -16.56 -10.90
CA ARG A 140 18.24 -17.68 -9.96
C ARG A 140 16.81 -18.10 -9.64
N GLU A 141 15.83 -17.26 -9.95
CA GLU A 141 14.41 -17.54 -9.69
C GLU A 141 13.82 -18.38 -10.84
N GLY A 142 13.09 -19.44 -10.48
CA GLY A 142 12.55 -20.43 -11.43
C GLY A 142 11.02 -20.49 -11.48
N PRO A 143 10.47 -21.35 -12.37
CA PRO A 143 9.03 -21.52 -12.58
C PRO A 143 8.23 -21.82 -11.29
N GLU A 144 8.80 -22.60 -10.37
CA GLU A 144 8.13 -22.96 -9.12
C GLU A 144 7.84 -21.73 -8.26
N LEU A 145 8.77 -20.77 -8.24
CA LEU A 145 8.64 -19.53 -7.49
C LEU A 145 7.71 -18.55 -8.22
N ALA A 146 7.78 -18.50 -9.55
CA ALA A 146 6.85 -17.77 -10.40
C ALA A 146 5.39 -18.20 -10.15
N ALA A 147 5.13 -19.51 -10.14
CA ALA A 147 3.82 -20.09 -9.87
C ALA A 147 3.30 -19.73 -8.46
N GLN A 148 4.14 -19.86 -7.44
CA GLN A 148 3.78 -19.48 -6.07
C GLN A 148 3.45 -17.98 -5.96
N LYS A 149 4.21 -17.13 -6.66
CA LYS A 149 3.99 -15.69 -6.69
C LYS A 149 2.68 -15.36 -7.41
N LYS A 150 2.43 -15.98 -8.57
CA LYS A 150 1.17 -15.85 -9.33
C LYS A 150 -0.03 -16.23 -8.46
N GLU A 151 0.01 -17.38 -7.81
CA GLU A 151 -1.08 -17.84 -6.94
C GLU A 151 -1.35 -16.84 -5.81
N THR A 152 -0.30 -16.32 -5.16
CA THR A 152 -0.41 -15.32 -4.10
C THR A 152 -1.14 -14.06 -4.57
N TYR A 153 -0.77 -13.54 -5.74
CA TYR A 153 -1.36 -12.29 -6.25
C TYR A 153 -2.73 -12.47 -6.89
N LEU A 154 -3.03 -13.62 -7.49
CA LEU A 154 -4.39 -13.95 -7.93
C LEU A 154 -5.35 -14.06 -6.74
N LYS A 155 -4.94 -14.71 -5.64
CA LYS A 155 -5.74 -14.79 -4.40
C LYS A 155 -5.98 -13.41 -3.78
N ARG A 156 -5.04 -12.49 -3.94
CA ARG A 156 -5.17 -11.10 -3.48
C ARG A 156 -6.15 -10.32 -4.35
N TYR A 157 -6.00 -10.42 -5.67
CA TYR A 157 -6.76 -9.63 -6.64
C TYR A 157 -8.23 -10.09 -6.78
N ARG A 158 -8.50 -11.40 -6.63
CA ARG A 158 -9.85 -12.00 -6.60
C ARG A 158 -10.76 -11.62 -7.78
N ARG A 159 -10.16 -11.31 -8.93
CA ARG A 159 -10.89 -11.07 -10.18
C ARG A 159 -10.99 -12.37 -10.95
N ASN A 160 -12.21 -12.85 -11.17
CA ASN A 160 -12.45 -14.04 -11.99
C ASN A 160 -11.90 -13.82 -13.41
N GLY A 161 -11.18 -14.83 -13.93
CA GLY A 161 -10.62 -14.80 -15.28
C GLY A 161 -9.23 -14.17 -15.36
N ALA A 162 -8.77 -13.46 -14.33
CA ALA A 162 -7.46 -12.81 -14.33
C ALA A 162 -6.29 -13.79 -14.46
N GLU A 163 -6.47 -15.05 -14.06
CA GLU A 163 -5.49 -16.12 -14.21
C GLU A 163 -5.09 -16.39 -15.68
N ASN A 164 -5.97 -16.03 -16.63
CA ASN A 164 -5.77 -16.24 -18.06
C ASN A 164 -4.96 -15.11 -18.71
N GLY A 165 -4.86 -13.95 -18.05
CA GLY A 165 -4.19 -12.76 -18.57
C GLY A 165 -3.12 -12.17 -17.68
N TRP A 166 -2.80 -12.82 -16.56
CA TRP A 166 -1.69 -12.45 -15.70
C TRP A 166 -0.65 -13.56 -15.66
N HIS A 167 0.48 -13.32 -16.30
CA HIS A 167 1.57 -14.26 -16.54
C HIS A 167 2.78 -13.93 -15.66
N PHE A 168 3.52 -14.96 -15.24
CA PHE A 168 4.69 -14.87 -14.37
C PHE A 168 5.85 -15.72 -14.89
#